data_AF-A0A314Y554-F1
#
_entry.id   AF-A0A314Y554-F1
#
_cell.length_a   1.000
_cell.length_b   1.000
_cell.length_c   1.000
_cell.angle_alpha   90.00
_cell.angle_beta   90.00
_cell.angle_gamma   90.00
#
_symmetry.space_group_name_H-M   'P 1'
#
loop_
_entity.id
_entity.type
_entity.pdbx_description
1 polymer ?
#
loop_
_entity_poly.entity_id
_entity_poly.type
_entity_poly.pdbx_seq_one_letter_code
_entity_poly.pdbx_strand_id
1 'polypeptide(L)'
;MVGFSFEDGITVTSKGSEMDLLKILSIFTLIDFSCNNFSGTKKIGEFKSLYVLNFSGNALTREIPSSFGNMRVLESLDLSQNKLSGQIPPQLAKLTFLSFLNLSNNQLVGRIPTSTQFSTFPKASFTCNKGLSGPPLTVNNKSVLPPPTVNGSLLNSGHHHEINWGIISVEIGFTFGFGVSIGSLVLCKRWSKWYYKAMYNILLKIFPQLGKELGIIEDMFT
;
A
#
# COMPACT_ATOMS: atom_id res chain seq x y z
N MET A 1 9.01 -8.19 49.22
CA MET A 1 8.56 -8.88 47.99
C MET A 1 8.83 -7.92 46.84
N VAL A 2 9.92 -8.10 46.10
CA VAL A 2 10.30 -7.20 44.99
C VAL A 2 9.60 -7.75 43.75
N GLY A 3 8.61 -7.02 43.24
CA GLY A 3 7.96 -7.35 41.98
C GLY A 3 8.85 -6.89 40.83
N PHE A 4 9.38 -7.82 40.05
CA PHE A 4 10.03 -7.49 38.78
C PHE A 4 8.92 -7.23 37.74
N SER A 5 8.73 -5.97 37.35
CA SER A 5 7.96 -5.65 36.14
C SER A 5 8.91 -5.74 34.96
N PHE A 6 8.77 -6.79 34.15
CA PHE A 6 9.39 -6.83 32.83
C PHE A 6 8.54 -5.97 31.89
N GLU A 7 9.05 -4.83 31.45
CA GLU A 7 8.50 -4.14 30.28
C GLU A 7 9.18 -4.72 29.04
N ASP A 8 8.45 -5.51 28.26
CA ASP A 8 8.92 -6.02 26.97
C ASP A 8 9.04 -4.83 25.99
N GLY A 9 10.27 -4.34 25.81
CA GLY A 9 10.64 -3.37 24.78
C GLY A 9 11.41 -4.04 23.64
N ILE A 10 11.15 -3.62 22.39
CA ILE A 10 12.00 -3.96 21.23
C ILE A 10 12.55 -2.67 20.67
N THR A 11 13.85 -2.64 20.47
CA THR A 11 14.56 -1.57 19.77
C THR A 11 14.52 -1.86 18.26
N VAL A 12 13.88 -0.98 17.50
CA VAL A 12 13.85 -1.02 16.04
C VAL A 12 14.85 -0.03 15.49
N THR A 13 15.84 -0.52 14.74
CA THR A 13 16.79 0.34 14.05
C THR A 13 16.39 0.52 12.59
N SER A 14 16.00 1.74 12.20
CA SER A 14 15.71 2.12 10.82
C SER A 14 16.66 3.21 10.35
N LYS A 15 17.45 2.92 9.31
CA LYS A 15 18.45 3.85 8.74
C LYS A 15 19.42 4.44 9.78
N GLY A 16 19.76 3.66 10.81
CA GLY A 16 20.62 4.09 11.92
C GLY A 16 19.91 4.90 13.01
N SER A 17 18.61 5.14 12.87
CA SER A 17 17.77 5.67 13.94
C SER A 17 17.23 4.50 14.77
N GLU A 18 17.49 4.51 16.06
CA GLU A 18 16.92 3.55 17.01
C GLU A 18 15.58 4.10 17.55
N MET A 19 14.58 3.24 17.62
CA MET A 19 13.28 3.51 18.22
C MET A 19 12.99 2.43 19.25
N ASP A 20 12.81 2.81 20.51
CA ASP A 20 12.41 1.89 21.57
C ASP A 20 10.89 1.87 21.69
N LEU A 21 10.29 0.71 21.40
CA LEU A 21 8.84 0.54 21.45
C LEU A 21 8.46 -0.18 22.74
N LEU A 22 7.83 0.55 23.66
CA LEU A 22 7.21 0.01 24.87
C LEU A 22 5.73 -0.25 24.58
N LYS A 23 5.30 -1.52 24.66
CA LYS A 23 3.97 -2.07 24.26
C LYS A 23 3.77 -2.20 22.74
N ILE A 24 4.23 -3.34 22.25
CA ILE A 24 4.50 -3.65 20.83
C ILE A 24 3.32 -4.24 20.04
N LEU A 25 2.21 -4.55 20.70
CA LEU A 25 1.25 -5.47 20.10
C LEU A 25 0.37 -4.90 18.99
N SER A 26 0.11 -3.58 18.90
CA SER A 26 -0.75 -3.02 17.85
C SER A 26 -0.04 -2.39 16.66
N ILE A 27 1.24 -2.01 16.79
CA ILE A 27 1.98 -1.40 15.67
C ILE A 27 2.58 -2.51 14.81
N PHE A 28 3.13 -3.58 15.41
CA PHE A 28 3.69 -4.71 14.67
C PHE A 28 2.64 -5.65 14.06
N THR A 29 1.35 -5.37 14.26
CA THR A 29 0.26 -6.03 13.54
C THR A 29 0.03 -5.40 12.16
N LEU A 30 0.60 -4.23 11.87
CA LEU A 30 0.52 -3.58 10.56
C LEU A 30 1.91 -3.16 10.09
N ILE A 31 2.31 -3.63 8.90
CA ILE A 31 3.55 -3.22 8.25
C ILE A 31 3.20 -2.59 6.91
N ASP A 32 3.57 -1.32 6.74
CA ASP A 32 3.50 -0.61 5.47
C ASP A 32 4.91 -0.23 5.01
N PHE A 33 5.34 -0.87 3.93
CA PHE A 33 6.58 -0.60 3.22
C PHE A 33 6.32 -0.16 1.77
N SER A 34 5.11 0.30 1.48
CA SER A 34 4.73 0.71 0.13
C SER A 34 5.52 1.90 -0.40
N CYS A 35 5.54 2.06 -1.72
CA CYS A 35 6.17 3.20 -2.39
C CYS A 35 7.67 3.37 -2.07
N ASN A 36 8.40 2.26 -2.00
CA ASN A 36 9.84 2.23 -1.76
C ASN A 36 10.57 1.54 -2.94
N ASN A 37 11.88 1.32 -2.80
CA ASN A 37 12.68 0.62 -3.81
C ASN A 37 13.19 -0.74 -3.31
N PHE A 38 12.43 -1.42 -2.45
CA PHE A 38 12.83 -2.73 -1.92
C PHE A 38 12.89 -3.78 -3.03
N SER A 39 13.88 -4.67 -2.94
CA SER A 39 14.08 -5.79 -3.87
C SER A 39 14.30 -7.10 -3.12
N GLY A 40 13.93 -8.23 -3.73
CA GLY A 40 14.02 -9.58 -3.16
C GLY A 40 12.90 -9.93 -2.15
N THR A 41 12.55 -11.22 -2.04
CA THR A 41 11.32 -11.67 -1.33
C THR A 41 11.55 -12.68 -0.18
N LYS A 42 12.79 -13.03 0.16
CA LYS A 42 13.09 -14.35 0.76
C LYS A 42 12.72 -14.56 2.25
N LYS A 43 12.42 -13.52 3.05
CA LYS A 43 12.26 -13.65 4.52
C LYS A 43 11.00 -13.02 5.15
N ILE A 44 10.00 -12.66 4.35
CA ILE A 44 8.84 -11.90 4.85
C ILE A 44 7.75 -12.81 5.48
N GLY A 45 7.73 -14.12 5.19
CA GLY A 45 6.65 -15.03 5.60
C GLY A 45 6.72 -15.60 7.04
N GLU A 46 7.45 -14.97 7.96
CA GLU A 46 7.61 -15.46 9.35
C GLU A 46 6.80 -14.68 10.39
N PHE A 47 6.15 -13.57 9.99
CA PHE A 47 5.39 -12.71 10.90
C PHE A 47 3.99 -13.29 11.20
N LYS A 48 3.92 -14.21 12.16
CA LYS A 48 2.69 -14.95 12.50
C LYS A 48 1.56 -14.10 13.11
N SER A 49 1.89 -12.93 13.65
CA SER A 49 0.93 -12.04 14.33
C SER A 49 0.50 -10.84 13.49
N LEU A 50 0.88 -10.79 12.21
CA LEU A 50 0.59 -9.65 11.35
C LEU A 50 -0.82 -9.71 10.78
N TYR A 51 -1.55 -8.59 10.89
CA TYR A 51 -2.90 -8.39 10.35
C TYR A 51 -2.88 -7.70 8.99
N VAL A 52 -1.96 -6.74 8.79
CA VAL A 52 -1.87 -5.96 7.55
C VAL A 52 -0.43 -5.95 7.04
N LEU A 53 -0.26 -6.32 5.77
CA LEU A 53 1.02 -6.25 5.07
C LEU A 53 0.87 -5.52 3.75
N ASN A 54 1.53 -4.37 3.63
CA ASN A 54 1.57 -3.58 2.40
C ASN A 54 3.01 -3.45 1.89
N PHE A 55 3.28 -4.05 0.74
CA PHE A 55 4.54 -3.97 0.00
C PHE A 55 4.34 -3.38 -1.40
N SER A 56 3.20 -2.73 -1.65
CA SER A 56 2.86 -2.22 -2.97
C SER A 56 3.84 -1.16 -3.47
N GLY A 57 3.99 -1.01 -4.79
CA GLY A 57 4.83 0.05 -5.37
C GLY A 57 6.31 -0.08 -5.00
N ASN A 58 6.86 -1.28 -5.14
CA ASN A 58 8.28 -1.59 -4.88
C ASN A 58 8.94 -2.25 -6.11
N ALA A 59 10.20 -2.67 -5.97
CA ALA A 59 10.95 -3.41 -6.96
C ALA A 59 11.09 -4.90 -6.61
N LEU A 60 10.12 -5.48 -5.90
CA LEU A 60 10.15 -6.89 -5.52
C LEU A 60 10.12 -7.77 -6.77
N THR A 61 11.01 -8.76 -6.82
CA THR A 61 11.19 -9.67 -7.94
C THR A 61 11.09 -11.12 -7.46
N ARG A 62 11.03 -12.08 -8.41
CA ARG A 62 10.85 -13.52 -8.16
C ARG A 62 9.44 -13.84 -7.65
N GLU A 63 9.29 -15.08 -7.19
CA GLU A 63 8.03 -15.66 -6.77
C GLU A 63 7.56 -15.15 -5.41
N ILE A 64 6.25 -15.19 -5.22
CA ILE A 64 5.64 -15.01 -3.90
C ILE A 64 6.04 -16.21 -3.04
N PRO A 65 6.67 -16.03 -1.87
CA PRO A 65 7.07 -17.14 -1.02
C PRO A 65 5.86 -17.92 -0.50
N SER A 66 5.90 -19.25 -0.56
CA SER A 66 4.87 -20.11 0.02
C SER A 66 4.72 -19.94 1.53
N SER A 67 5.76 -19.42 2.20
CA SER A 67 5.75 -19.10 3.64
C SER A 67 4.73 -18.02 4.02
N PHE A 68 4.26 -17.20 3.07
CA PHE A 68 3.18 -16.24 3.36
C PHE A 68 1.92 -16.95 3.85
N GLY A 69 1.69 -18.20 3.45
CA GLY A 69 0.58 -19.03 3.97
C GLY A 69 0.69 -19.39 5.46
N ASN A 70 1.78 -19.04 6.15
CA ASN A 70 1.95 -19.24 7.59
C ASN A 70 1.38 -18.09 8.44
N MET A 71 1.07 -16.94 7.82
CA MET A 71 0.61 -15.72 8.50
C MET A 71 -0.90 -15.80 8.76
N ARG A 72 -1.34 -16.77 9.57
CA ARG A 72 -2.74 -17.20 9.63
C ARG A 72 -3.75 -16.13 10.06
N VAL A 73 -3.31 -15.09 10.74
CA VAL A 73 -4.17 -13.97 11.20
C VAL A 73 -4.16 -12.77 10.23
N LEU A 74 -3.50 -12.90 9.08
CA LEU A 74 -3.40 -11.82 8.10
C LEU A 74 -4.77 -11.52 7.48
N GLU A 75 -5.19 -10.27 7.57
CA GLU A 75 -6.45 -9.74 7.06
C GLU A 75 -6.28 -8.97 5.75
N SER A 76 -5.12 -8.32 5.55
CA SER A 76 -4.84 -7.53 4.36
C SER A 76 -3.44 -7.79 3.80
N LEU A 77 -3.37 -8.09 2.51
CA LEU A 77 -2.12 -8.30 1.77
C LEU A 77 -2.13 -7.50 0.46
N ASP A 78 -1.27 -6.49 0.36
CA ASP A 78 -1.02 -5.77 -0.88
C ASP A 78 0.41 -5.99 -1.38
N LEU A 79 0.53 -6.64 -2.55
CA LEU A 79 1.78 -6.87 -3.27
C LEU A 79 1.75 -6.23 -4.67
N SER A 80 0.78 -5.35 -4.93
CA SER A 80 0.58 -4.75 -6.24
C SER A 80 1.74 -3.87 -6.68
N GLN A 81 1.82 -3.57 -7.98
CA GLN A 81 2.83 -2.67 -8.54
C GLN A 81 4.27 -3.09 -8.17
N ASN A 82 4.59 -4.34 -8.48
CA ASN A 82 5.91 -4.93 -8.27
C ASN A 82 6.33 -5.69 -9.54
N LYS A 83 7.45 -6.43 -9.48
CA LYS A 83 7.97 -7.28 -10.57
C LYS A 83 7.93 -8.76 -10.17
N LEU A 84 6.95 -9.15 -9.35
CA LEU A 84 6.79 -10.54 -8.91
C LEU A 84 6.42 -11.44 -10.09
N SER A 85 7.00 -12.62 -10.16
CA SER A 85 6.81 -13.59 -11.25
C SER A 85 6.44 -14.98 -10.71
N GLY A 86 6.21 -15.95 -11.60
CA GLY A 86 5.81 -17.30 -11.21
C GLY A 86 4.33 -17.40 -10.82
N GLN A 87 3.96 -18.51 -10.19
CA GLN A 87 2.56 -18.81 -9.84
C GLN A 87 2.18 -18.23 -8.48
N ILE A 88 0.89 -17.98 -8.28
CA ILE A 88 0.33 -17.67 -6.96
C ILE A 88 0.41 -18.96 -6.11
N PRO A 89 1.13 -18.97 -4.97
CA PRO A 89 1.28 -20.18 -4.17
C PRO A 89 -0.08 -20.63 -3.61
N PRO A 90 -0.46 -21.91 -3.77
CA PRO A 90 -1.71 -22.42 -3.21
C PRO A 90 -1.74 -22.34 -1.67
N GLN A 91 -0.58 -22.21 -1.01
CA GLN A 91 -0.48 -22.01 0.44
C GLN A 91 -1.15 -20.72 0.91
N LEU A 92 -1.30 -19.70 0.05
CA LEU A 92 -2.06 -18.50 0.39
C LEU A 92 -3.54 -18.79 0.67
N ALA A 93 -4.08 -19.90 0.15
CA ALA A 93 -5.45 -20.32 0.47
C ALA A 93 -5.65 -20.73 1.94
N LYS A 94 -4.57 -20.86 2.71
CA LYS A 94 -4.62 -21.12 4.16
C LYS A 94 -4.91 -19.87 5.00
N LEU A 95 -4.89 -18.68 4.39
CA LEU A 95 -5.06 -17.40 5.07
C LEU A 95 -6.54 -17.08 5.30
N THR A 96 -7.22 -17.83 6.15
CA THR A 96 -8.68 -17.80 6.29
C THR A 96 -9.29 -16.47 6.74
N PHE A 97 -8.48 -15.54 7.27
CA PHE A 97 -8.91 -14.19 7.70
C PHE A 97 -8.67 -13.11 6.63
N LEU A 98 -8.00 -13.44 5.52
CA LEU A 98 -7.64 -12.47 4.48
C LEU A 98 -8.89 -11.88 3.80
N SER A 99 -9.21 -10.64 4.12
CA SER A 99 -10.36 -9.89 3.58
C SER A 99 -9.96 -9.03 2.39
N PHE A 100 -8.69 -8.63 2.31
CA PHE A 100 -8.14 -7.84 1.23
C PHE A 100 -6.91 -8.52 0.61
N LEU A 101 -6.93 -8.66 -0.71
CA LEU A 101 -5.79 -9.14 -1.49
C LEU A 101 -5.64 -8.27 -2.74
N ASN A 102 -4.43 -7.78 -3.00
CA ASN A 102 -4.11 -7.10 -4.25
C ASN A 102 -2.76 -7.59 -4.79
N LEU A 103 -2.80 -8.25 -5.94
CA LEU A 103 -1.65 -8.80 -6.68
C LEU A 103 -1.51 -8.13 -8.06
N SER A 104 -2.26 -7.07 -8.32
CA SER A 104 -2.31 -6.41 -9.63
C SER A 104 -0.98 -5.80 -10.03
N ASN A 105 -0.79 -5.55 -11.33
CA ASN A 105 0.43 -4.92 -11.86
C ASN A 105 1.71 -5.67 -11.46
N ASN A 106 1.76 -6.97 -11.75
CA ASN A 106 2.92 -7.84 -11.57
C ASN A 106 3.15 -8.69 -12.85
N GLN A 107 4.05 -9.66 -12.79
CA GLN A 107 4.38 -10.59 -13.88
C GLN A 107 3.97 -12.04 -13.53
N LEU A 108 2.92 -12.20 -12.73
CA LEU A 108 2.44 -13.50 -12.28
C LEU A 108 1.84 -14.30 -13.44
N VAL A 109 1.95 -15.63 -13.36
CA VAL A 109 1.52 -16.57 -14.39
C VAL A 109 0.74 -17.75 -13.80
N GLY A 110 0.03 -18.49 -14.65
CA GLY A 110 -0.69 -19.71 -14.26
C GLY A 110 -2.14 -19.45 -13.87
N ARG A 111 -2.76 -20.43 -13.21
CA ARG A 111 -4.17 -20.37 -12.81
C ARG A 111 -4.30 -19.78 -11.41
N ILE A 112 -5.26 -18.87 -11.21
CA ILE A 112 -5.61 -18.36 -9.87
C ILE A 112 -6.10 -19.54 -9.01
N PRO A 113 -5.52 -19.76 -7.81
CA PRO A 113 -5.94 -20.82 -6.91
C PRO A 113 -7.44 -20.78 -6.67
N THR A 114 -8.13 -21.90 -6.92
CA THR A 114 -9.57 -21.99 -6.73
C THR A 114 -9.84 -22.46 -5.30
N SER A 115 -9.81 -21.53 -4.35
CA SER A 115 -10.36 -21.74 -3.00
C SER A 115 -11.57 -20.83 -2.81
N THR A 116 -12.42 -21.14 -1.82
CA THR A 116 -13.60 -20.34 -1.49
C THR A 116 -13.26 -18.86 -1.37
N GLN A 117 -12.17 -18.54 -0.68
CA GLN A 117 -11.69 -17.18 -0.46
C GLN A 117 -11.07 -16.51 -1.68
N PHE A 118 -10.26 -17.22 -2.49
CA PHE A 118 -9.67 -16.59 -3.69
C PHE A 118 -10.73 -16.16 -4.71
N SER A 119 -11.85 -16.88 -4.75
CA SER A 119 -12.99 -16.53 -5.61
C SER A 119 -13.78 -15.31 -5.14
N THR A 120 -13.63 -14.87 -3.89
CA THR A 120 -14.33 -13.66 -3.38
C THR A 120 -13.61 -12.37 -3.73
N PHE A 121 -12.32 -12.42 -4.09
CA PHE A 121 -11.57 -11.21 -4.44
C PHE A 121 -11.98 -10.66 -5.81
N PRO A 122 -12.06 -9.33 -5.97
CA PRO A 122 -12.48 -8.72 -7.21
C PRO A 122 -11.48 -8.97 -8.34
N LYS A 123 -11.95 -8.90 -9.58
CA LYS A 123 -11.11 -8.99 -10.79
C LYS A 123 -9.89 -8.05 -10.73
N ALA A 124 -10.09 -6.85 -10.21
CA ALA A 124 -9.06 -5.82 -10.05
C ALA A 124 -7.85 -6.29 -9.22
N SER A 125 -8.04 -7.19 -8.25
CA SER A 125 -6.94 -7.75 -7.45
C SER A 125 -5.92 -8.53 -8.28
N PHE A 126 -6.26 -8.93 -9.50
CA PHE A 126 -5.42 -9.78 -10.35
C PHE A 126 -5.09 -9.14 -11.71
N THR A 127 -5.60 -7.94 -12.00
CA THR A 127 -5.40 -7.30 -13.32
C THR A 127 -3.94 -6.98 -13.60
N CYS A 128 -3.63 -6.78 -14.88
CA CYS A 128 -2.29 -6.44 -15.36
C CYS A 128 -1.20 -7.47 -15.03
N ASN A 129 -1.60 -8.74 -14.88
CA ASN A 129 -0.71 -9.90 -14.90
C ASN A 129 -0.98 -10.70 -16.17
N LYS A 130 -0.16 -10.53 -17.21
CA LYS A 130 -0.45 -11.08 -18.55
C LYS A 130 -0.60 -12.60 -18.60
N GLY A 131 0.06 -13.33 -17.69
CA GLY A 131 0.04 -14.79 -17.67
C GLY A 131 -0.97 -15.41 -16.70
N LEU A 132 -1.72 -14.61 -15.93
CA LEU A 132 -2.73 -15.15 -15.01
C LEU A 132 -4.02 -15.53 -15.75
N SER A 133 -4.65 -16.61 -15.31
CA SER A 133 -5.88 -17.17 -15.91
C SER A 133 -6.78 -17.81 -14.85
N GLY A 134 -8.04 -18.07 -15.21
CA GLY A 134 -9.08 -18.61 -14.33
C GLY A 134 -9.94 -17.51 -13.69
N PRO A 135 -11.06 -17.87 -13.05
CA PRO A 135 -11.90 -16.90 -12.35
C PRO A 135 -11.10 -16.19 -11.24
N PRO A 136 -11.29 -14.86 -11.03
CA PRO A 136 -12.26 -13.96 -11.68
C PRO A 136 -11.79 -13.34 -13.01
N LEU A 137 -10.61 -13.66 -13.54
CA LEU A 137 -10.09 -13.06 -14.79
C LEU A 137 -10.72 -13.66 -16.05
N THR A 138 -10.78 -14.99 -16.14
CA THR A 138 -11.36 -15.71 -17.27
C THR A 138 -12.35 -16.76 -16.79
N VAL A 139 -13.60 -16.65 -17.26
CA VAL A 139 -14.61 -17.71 -17.09
C VAL A 139 -14.44 -18.65 -18.27
N ASN A 140 -13.89 -19.85 -18.05
CA ASN A 140 -13.80 -20.86 -19.10
C ASN A 140 -15.21 -21.41 -19.38
N ASN A 141 -15.90 -20.86 -20.38
CA ASN A 141 -17.15 -21.40 -20.96
C ASN A 141 -16.91 -22.70 -21.77
N LYS A 142 -16.02 -23.61 -21.33
CA LYS A 142 -15.71 -24.85 -22.05
C LYS A 142 -16.57 -26.06 -21.63
N SER A 143 -17.80 -25.86 -21.17
CA SER A 143 -18.75 -26.96 -20.91
C SER A 143 -20.06 -26.88 -21.70
N VAL A 144 -20.18 -25.99 -22.69
CA VAL A 144 -21.36 -25.98 -23.58
C VAL A 144 -20.89 -26.02 -25.02
N LEU A 145 -21.31 -27.09 -25.69
CA LEU A 145 -21.21 -27.38 -27.12
C LEU A 145 -21.49 -26.11 -27.96
N PRO A 146 -20.72 -25.79 -29.02
CA PRO A 146 -21.04 -24.64 -29.86
C PRO A 146 -22.22 -24.97 -30.80
N PRO A 147 -23.21 -24.07 -30.97
CA PRO A 147 -24.09 -24.08 -32.14
C PRO A 147 -23.37 -23.46 -33.35
N PRO A 148 -23.87 -23.67 -34.59
CA PRO A 148 -23.07 -23.49 -35.79
C PRO A 148 -22.85 -22.03 -36.19
N THR A 149 -21.68 -21.84 -36.78
CA THR A 149 -21.15 -20.80 -37.67
C THR A 149 -22.07 -19.65 -38.11
N VAL A 150 -21.62 -18.41 -37.87
CA VAL A 150 -21.83 -17.30 -38.80
C VAL A 150 -20.51 -16.54 -38.96
N ASN A 151 -19.97 -16.58 -40.17
CA ASN A 151 -18.84 -15.77 -40.61
C ASN A 151 -19.33 -14.36 -40.94
N GLY A 152 -18.67 -13.33 -40.40
CA GLY A 152 -18.97 -11.93 -40.66
C GLY A 152 -17.73 -11.05 -40.46
N SER A 153 -16.93 -10.98 -41.51
CA SER A 153 -16.04 -9.89 -41.96
C SER A 153 -15.59 -8.74 -41.05
N LEU A 154 -14.27 -8.49 -41.15
CA LEU A 154 -13.54 -7.22 -41.25
C LEU A 154 -13.19 -6.43 -39.97
N LEU A 155 -11.86 -6.40 -39.75
CA LEU A 155 -11.10 -5.36 -39.05
C LEU A 155 -11.58 -3.94 -39.40
N ASN A 156 -11.78 -3.12 -38.38
CA ASN A 156 -11.38 -1.72 -38.43
C ASN A 156 -10.90 -1.26 -37.04
N SER A 157 -9.59 -1.05 -36.95
CA SER A 157 -8.91 -0.42 -35.82
C SER A 157 -8.94 1.10 -36.03
N GLY A 158 -9.89 1.77 -35.40
CA GLY A 158 -9.87 3.22 -35.20
C GLY A 158 -9.34 3.55 -33.81
N HIS A 159 -8.05 3.83 -33.70
CA HIS A 159 -7.42 4.35 -32.48
C HIS A 159 -7.69 5.87 -32.41
N HIS A 160 -8.79 6.26 -31.77
CA HIS A 160 -9.01 7.65 -31.36
C HIS A 160 -8.38 7.87 -29.98
N HIS A 161 -7.34 8.71 -29.94
CA HIS A 161 -6.74 9.22 -28.72
C HIS A 161 -7.63 10.33 -28.15
N GLU A 162 -8.54 9.98 -27.24
CA GLU A 162 -9.28 10.97 -26.46
C GLU A 162 -8.39 11.48 -25.32
N ILE A 163 -7.90 12.71 -25.47
CA ILE A 163 -7.24 13.44 -24.39
C ILE A 163 -8.30 13.73 -23.32
N ASN A 164 -8.17 13.12 -22.15
CA ASN A 164 -9.03 13.40 -21.01
C ASN A 164 -8.67 14.77 -20.41
N TRP A 165 -9.28 15.82 -20.94
CA TRP A 165 -9.12 17.22 -20.51
C TRP A 165 -9.40 17.45 -19.01
N GLY A 166 -10.12 16.55 -18.35
CA GLY A 166 -10.35 16.60 -16.90
C GLY A 166 -9.06 16.46 -16.10
N ILE A 167 -8.18 15.53 -16.46
CA ILE A 167 -6.93 15.26 -15.74
C ILE A 167 -5.94 16.42 -15.88
N ILE A 168 -5.83 16.98 -17.09
CA ILE A 168 -4.93 18.12 -17.37
C ILE A 168 -5.39 19.37 -16.61
N SER A 169 -6.70 19.59 -16.47
CA SER A 169 -7.23 20.76 -15.76
C SER A 169 -6.92 20.76 -14.25
N VAL A 170 -6.96 19.57 -13.63
CA VAL A 170 -6.64 19.38 -12.21
C VAL A 170 -5.15 19.66 -11.96
N GLU A 171 -4.28 19.23 -12.87
CA GLU A 171 -2.82 19.38 -12.74
C GLU A 171 -2.35 20.83 -12.92
N ILE A 172 -2.97 21.58 -13.84
CA ILE A 172 -2.69 23.01 -14.02
C ILE A 172 -3.27 23.84 -12.86
N GLY A 173 -4.46 23.49 -12.37
CA GLY A 173 -5.09 24.18 -11.25
C GLY A 173 -4.28 24.08 -9.95
N PHE A 174 -3.71 22.90 -9.68
CA PHE A 174 -2.91 22.67 -8.47
C PHE A 174 -1.57 23.42 -8.53
N THR A 175 -0.91 23.41 -9.68
CA THR A 175 0.39 24.08 -9.87
C THR A 175 0.27 25.60 -9.80
N PHE A 176 -0.75 26.20 -10.42
CA PHE A 176 -0.99 27.64 -10.30
C PHE A 176 -1.42 28.05 -8.88
N GLY A 177 -2.33 27.31 -8.25
CA GLY A 177 -2.81 27.65 -6.90
C GLY A 177 -1.73 27.54 -5.83
N PHE A 178 -0.95 26.45 -5.85
CA PHE A 178 0.11 26.22 -4.88
C PHE A 178 1.32 27.13 -5.12
N GLY A 179 1.66 27.39 -6.39
CA GLY A 179 2.73 28.30 -6.80
C GLY A 179 2.48 29.76 -6.42
N VAL A 180 1.24 30.26 -6.61
CA VAL A 180 0.87 31.62 -6.19
C VAL A 180 0.89 31.75 -4.67
N SER A 181 0.42 30.73 -3.95
CA SER A 181 0.41 30.71 -2.49
C SER A 181 1.82 30.73 -1.90
N ILE A 182 2.71 29.84 -2.38
CA ILE A 182 4.11 29.80 -1.94
C ILE A 182 4.87 31.05 -2.40
N GLY A 183 4.68 31.48 -3.65
CA GLY A 183 5.32 32.68 -4.19
C GLY A 183 4.97 33.93 -3.39
N SER A 184 3.70 34.06 -3.00
CA SER A 184 3.20 35.17 -2.18
C SER A 184 3.77 35.14 -0.75
N LEU A 185 3.94 33.94 -0.17
CA LEU A 185 4.60 33.77 1.15
C LEU A 185 6.10 34.08 1.11
N VAL A 186 6.79 33.79 0.00
CA VAL A 186 8.23 34.06 -0.17
C VAL A 186 8.51 35.54 -0.45
N LEU A 187 7.68 36.19 -1.28
CA LEU A 187 7.91 37.59 -1.69
C LEU A 187 7.51 38.61 -0.62
N CYS A 188 6.60 38.25 0.29
CA CYS A 188 6.09 39.16 1.32
C CYS A 188 6.45 38.72 2.75
N LYS A 189 7.62 39.16 3.25
CA LYS A 189 8.09 38.90 4.63
C LYS A 189 7.08 39.25 5.73
N ARG A 190 6.16 40.19 5.48
CA ARG A 190 5.09 40.59 6.43
C ARG A 190 4.03 39.48 6.60
N TRP A 191 3.59 38.88 5.49
CA TRP A 191 2.54 37.87 5.46
C TRP A 191 3.05 36.51 5.93
N SER A 192 4.31 36.20 5.62
CA SER A 192 5.01 35.00 6.12
C SER A 192 5.00 34.93 7.66
N LYS A 193 5.40 36.01 8.34
CA LYS A 193 5.40 36.05 9.81
C LYS A 193 4.00 35.88 10.41
N TRP A 194 2.99 36.50 9.79
CA TRP A 194 1.61 36.37 10.24
C TRP A 194 1.09 34.93 10.05
N TYR A 195 1.38 34.32 8.90
CA TYR A 195 1.00 32.93 8.59
C TYR A 195 1.60 31.93 9.59
N TYR A 196 2.90 32.01 9.86
CA TYR A 196 3.54 31.11 10.84
C TYR A 196 2.98 31.32 12.25
N LYS A 197 2.69 32.56 12.64
CA LYS A 197 2.06 32.85 13.94
C LYS A 197 0.64 32.30 14.03
N ALA A 198 -0.15 32.43 12.96
CA ALA A 198 -1.50 31.87 12.91
C ALA A 198 -1.48 30.33 12.95
N MET A 199 -0.59 29.72 12.18
CA MET A 199 -0.39 28.26 12.15
C MET A 199 0.03 27.73 13.52
N TYR A 200 0.99 28.38 14.18
CA TYR A 200 1.45 28.03 15.52
C TYR A 200 0.31 28.07 16.55
N ASN A 201 -0.51 29.12 16.51
CA ASN A 201 -1.66 29.24 17.41
C ASN A 201 -2.73 28.14 17.16
N ILE A 202 -2.94 27.75 15.91
CA ILE A 202 -3.83 26.64 15.55
C ILE A 202 -3.26 25.32 16.06
N LEU A 203 -1.96 25.07 15.85
CA LEU A 203 -1.25 23.88 16.33
C LEU A 203 -1.35 23.72 17.84
N LEU A 204 -1.13 24.77 18.62
CA LEU A 204 -1.28 24.73 20.08
C LEU A 204 -2.73 24.45 20.52
N LYS A 205 -3.72 24.87 19.74
CA LYS A 205 -5.13 24.63 20.03
C LYS A 205 -5.54 23.18 19.73
N ILE A 206 -4.95 22.58 18.70
CA ILE A 206 -5.18 21.17 18.33
C ILE A 206 -4.39 20.24 19.26
N PHE A 207 -3.18 20.63 19.65
CA PHE A 207 -2.27 19.84 20.46
C PHE A 207 -1.79 20.64 21.69
N PRO A 208 -2.62 20.75 22.74
CA PRO A 208 -2.28 21.54 23.93
C PRO A 208 -1.09 20.99 24.73
N GLN A 209 -0.64 19.75 24.45
CA GLN A 209 0.52 19.13 25.08
C GLN A 209 1.85 19.75 24.60
N LEU A 210 1.93 20.22 23.34
CA LEU A 210 3.13 20.87 22.77
C LEU A 210 3.48 22.20 23.47
N GLY A 211 2.48 22.91 23.99
CA GLY A 211 2.70 24.16 24.73
C GLY A 211 3.42 23.96 26.06
N LYS A 212 3.27 22.79 26.70
CA LYS A 212 3.95 22.49 27.97
C LYS A 212 5.43 22.15 27.78
N GLU A 213 5.78 21.43 26.72
CA GLU A 213 7.18 21.11 26.42
C GLU A 213 7.97 22.33 25.92
N LEU A 214 7.35 23.20 25.11
CA LEU A 214 8.01 24.41 24.61
C LEU A 214 8.23 25.48 25.70
N GLY A 215 7.32 25.59 26.68
CA GLY A 215 7.50 26.48 27.84
C GLY A 215 8.67 26.05 28.74
N ILE A 216 8.92 24.75 28.88
CA ILE A 216 10.07 24.21 29.62
C ILE A 216 11.39 24.53 28.90
N ILE A 217 11.37 24.64 27.56
CA ILE A 217 12.56 24.97 26.77
C ILE A 217 12.90 26.47 26.86
N GLU A 218 11.93 27.39 26.88
CA GLU A 218 12.22 28.82 27.06
C GLU A 218 12.73 29.16 28.47
N ASP A 219 12.22 28.48 29.51
CA ASP A 219 12.71 28.65 30.89
C ASP A 219 14.12 28.05 31.12
N MET A 220 14.60 27.17 30.23
CA MET A 220 15.97 26.63 30.29
C MET A 220 17.04 27.57 29.69
N PHE A 221 16.63 28.63 28.99
CA PHE A 221 17.55 29.58 28.31
C PHE A 221 17.43 31.03 28.80
N THR A 222 16.78 31.25 29.96
CA THR A 222 16.74 32.54 30.67
C THR A 222 17.46 32.42 32.01
#